data_AF-A0A5N5NYU9-F1
#
_entry.id   AF-A0A5N5NYU9-F1
#
_cell.length_a   1.000
_cell.length_b   1.000
_cell.length_c   1.000
_cell.angle_alpha   90.00
_cell.angle_beta   90.00
_cell.angle_gamma   90.00
#
_symmetry.space_group_name_H-M   'P 1'
#
loop_
_entity.id
_entity.type
_entity.pdbx_description
1 polymer ?
#
loop_
_entity_poly.entity_id
_entity_poly.type
_entity_poly.pdbx_seq_one_letter_code
_entity_poly.pdbx_strand_id
1 'polypeptide(L)'
;IPSNKRQAADCPLVCIPKQTCVTDPDHPELSYCVDPVPCAGFIGDLCLVGDKCVDDPTDDCDPNTGGADCIGICIPAVPGDF
;
A
#
# COMPACT_ATOMS: atom_id res chain seq x y z
N ILE A 1 7.34 -15.15 -15.08
CA ILE A 1 8.35 -14.32 -14.38
C ILE A 1 7.68 -13.92 -13.09
N PRO A 2 8.08 -14.45 -11.91
CA PRO A 2 7.29 -14.22 -10.71
C PRO A 2 7.42 -12.74 -10.32
N SER A 3 6.29 -12.05 -10.30
CA SER A 3 6.17 -10.66 -9.88
C SER A 3 6.68 -10.54 -8.45
N ASN A 4 7.69 -9.70 -8.31
CA ASN A 4 8.51 -9.53 -7.12
C ASN A 4 7.76 -8.70 -6.06
N LYS A 5 6.59 -9.15 -5.58
CA LYS A 5 5.88 -8.51 -4.45
C LYS A 5 6.61 -8.84 -3.12
N ARG A 6 7.81 -8.29 -2.96
CA ARG A 6 8.56 -8.30 -1.69
C ARG A 6 8.26 -7.08 -0.82
N GLN A 7 7.31 -6.21 -1.14
CA GLN A 7 7.07 -5.01 -0.33
C GLN A 7 6.70 -5.33 1.14
N ALA A 8 5.87 -6.34 1.42
CA ALA A 8 5.61 -6.76 2.81
C ALA A 8 6.83 -7.41 3.48
N ALA A 9 7.71 -8.07 2.71
CA ALA A 9 8.93 -8.71 3.22
C ALA A 9 10.10 -7.74 3.41
N ASP A 10 10.08 -6.60 2.71
CA ASP A 10 11.11 -5.56 2.74
C ASP A 10 10.76 -4.40 3.70
N CYS A 11 9.59 -4.46 4.35
CA CYS A 11 9.18 -3.46 5.32
C CYS A 11 9.98 -3.61 6.64
N PRO A 12 10.74 -2.59 7.07
CA PRO A 12 11.66 -2.71 8.22
C PRO A 12 10.95 -2.58 9.57
N LEU A 13 9.66 -2.23 9.61
CA LEU A 13 8.95 -1.97 10.86
C LEU A 13 8.29 -3.23 11.41
N VAL A 14 8.26 -3.33 12.73
CA VAL A 14 7.46 -4.32 13.46
C VAL A 14 6.22 -3.61 14.00
N CYS A 15 5.07 -3.81 13.35
CA CYS A 15 3.82 -3.18 13.72
C CYS A 15 3.07 -3.96 14.81
N ILE A 16 2.13 -3.29 15.49
CA ILE A 16 1.28 -3.96 16.49
C ILE A 16 0.28 -4.91 15.82
N PRO A 17 -0.29 -5.89 16.55
CA PRO A 17 -1.30 -6.77 15.99
C PRO A 17 -2.48 -5.97 15.42
N LYS A 18 -2.80 -6.23 14.14
CA LYS A 18 -3.82 -5.58 13.28
C LYS A 18 -3.34 -4.46 12.36
N GLN A 19 -2.08 -4.01 12.48
CA GLN A 19 -1.52 -3.04 11.55
C GLN A 19 -0.78 -3.73 10.40
N THR A 20 -0.79 -3.08 9.25
CA THR A 20 -0.03 -3.49 8.07
C THR A 20 1.20 -2.59 7.91
N CYS A 21 2.35 -3.21 7.69
CA CYS A 21 3.58 -2.52 7.36
C CYS A 21 3.58 -2.25 5.85
N VAL A 22 3.69 -0.98 5.46
CA VAL A 22 3.69 -0.57 4.05
C VAL A 22 4.89 0.33 3.81
N THR A 23 5.69 0.01 2.81
CA THR A 23 6.76 0.88 2.30
C THR A 23 6.22 1.68 1.14
N ASP A 24 6.48 2.98 1.14
CA ASP A 24 6.07 3.87 0.08
C ASP A 24 6.84 3.55 -1.23
N PRO A 25 6.15 3.22 -2.34
CA PRO A 25 6.83 2.92 -3.60
C PRO A 25 7.49 4.16 -4.24
N ASP A 26 7.01 5.37 -3.95
CA ASP A 26 7.58 6.62 -4.47
C ASP A 26 8.75 7.10 -3.59
N HIS A 27 8.71 6.79 -2.29
CA HIS A 27 9.74 7.14 -1.30
C HIS A 27 10.21 5.89 -0.53
N PRO A 28 11.04 5.02 -1.12
CA PRO A 28 11.40 3.71 -0.55
C PRO A 28 12.11 3.77 0.82
N GLU A 29 12.60 4.94 1.22
CA GLU A 29 13.15 5.20 2.55
C GLU A 29 12.08 5.37 3.65
N LEU A 30 10.80 5.46 3.27
CA LEU A 30 9.67 5.67 4.16
C LEU A 30 8.80 4.41 4.28
N SER A 31 8.53 4.02 5.52
CA SER A 31 7.61 2.93 5.83
C SER A 31 6.66 3.34 6.95
N TYR A 32 5.46 2.79 6.92
CA TYR A 32 4.38 3.13 7.85
C TYR A 32 3.74 1.87 8.40
N CYS A 33 3.36 1.91 9.68
CA CYS A 33 2.40 0.97 10.24
C CYS A 33 1.03 1.63 10.18
N VAL A 34 0.16 1.14 9.30
CA VAL A 34 -1.17 1.70 9.08
C VAL A 34 -2.25 0.73 9.52
N ASP A 35 -3.37 1.28 9.98
CA ASP A 35 -4.60 0.51 10.04
C ASP A 35 -5.07 0.30 8.58
N PRO A 36 -5.36 -0.94 8.14
CA PRO A 36 -5.64 -1.21 6.74
C PRO A 36 -6.97 -0.58 6.33
N VAL A 37 -6.87 0.55 5.64
CA VAL A 37 -7.99 1.23 4.98
C VAL A 37 -7.87 0.94 3.49
N PRO A 38 -8.77 0.12 2.92
CA PRO A 38 -8.72 -0.24 1.52
C PRO A 38 -9.06 0.95 0.63
N CYS A 39 -8.33 1.08 -0.48
CA CYS A 39 -8.58 2.07 -1.52
C CYS A 39 -8.43 1.45 -2.90
N ALA A 40 -8.98 2.07 -3.94
CA ALA A 40 -9.00 1.51 -5.31
C ALA A 40 -9.64 0.11 -5.41
N GLY A 41 -9.57 -0.50 -6.59
CA GLY A 41 -10.25 -1.76 -6.86
C GLY A 41 -11.78 -1.62 -6.84
N PHE A 42 -12.47 -2.76 -6.75
CA PHE A 42 -13.93 -2.81 -6.82
C PHE A 42 -14.65 -2.29 -5.57
N ILE A 43 -13.96 -2.28 -4.42
CA ILE A 43 -14.53 -1.99 -3.09
C ILE A 43 -13.89 -0.76 -2.44
N GLY A 44 -12.66 -0.39 -2.80
CA GLY A 44 -11.90 0.62 -2.08
C GLY A 44 -12.45 2.03 -2.27
N ASP A 45 -12.54 2.74 -1.15
CA ASP A 45 -12.91 4.15 -1.11
C ASP A 45 -11.72 5.05 -1.49
N LEU A 46 -11.96 6.35 -1.55
CA LEU A 46 -10.88 7.33 -1.58
C LEU A 46 -10.19 7.39 -0.21
N CYS A 47 -8.86 7.49 -0.21
CA CYS A 47 -8.12 7.81 1.01
C CYS A 47 -8.53 9.19 1.55
N LEU A 48 -8.28 9.42 2.84
CA LEU A 48 -8.55 10.71 3.46
C LEU A 48 -7.74 11.82 2.79
N VAL A 49 -8.20 13.06 2.93
CA VAL A 49 -7.48 14.22 2.39
C VAL A 49 -6.08 14.29 3.01
N GLY A 50 -5.06 14.22 2.15
CA GLY A 50 -3.65 14.21 2.56
C GLY A 50 -3.02 12.82 2.62
N ASP A 51 -3.77 11.76 2.36
CA ASP A 51 -3.25 10.40 2.20
C ASP A 51 -3.19 10.02 0.72
N LYS A 52 -2.38 9.02 0.40
CA LYS A 52 -2.29 8.42 -0.93
C LYS A 52 -2.57 6.92 -0.90
N CYS A 53 -3.09 6.41 -2.01
CA CYS A 53 -3.40 5.00 -2.18
C CYS A 53 -2.23 4.27 -2.83
N VAL A 54 -1.73 3.22 -2.20
CA VAL A 54 -0.65 2.37 -2.74
C VAL A 54 -1.09 0.92 -2.82
N ASP A 55 -0.43 0.10 -3.64
CA ASP A 55 -0.73 -1.33 -3.78
C ASP A 55 -0.66 -2.05 -2.42
N ASP A 56 -1.65 -2.89 -2.11
CA ASP A 56 -1.67 -3.63 -0.84
C ASP A 56 -0.55 -4.69 -0.86
N PRO A 57 0.47 -4.58 0.00
CA PRO A 57 1.60 -5.51 -0.01
C PRO A 57 1.23 -6.89 0.57
N THR A 58 0.03 -7.03 1.13
CA THR A 58 -0.47 -8.27 1.75
C THR A 58 -1.34 -9.10 0.80
N ASP A 59 -1.65 -8.58 -0.38
CA ASP A 59 -2.43 -9.29 -1.39
C ASP A 59 -1.56 -9.95 -2.47
N ASP A 60 -2.14 -10.96 -3.14
CA ASP A 60 -1.51 -11.62 -4.28
C ASP A 60 -1.98 -11.03 -5.63
N CYS A 61 -2.66 -9.87 -5.62
CA CYS A 61 -3.22 -9.27 -6.82
C CYS A 61 -2.13 -8.53 -7.60
N ASP A 62 -1.67 -9.05 -8.73
CA ASP A 62 -0.70 -8.33 -9.57
C ASP A 62 -1.40 -7.27 -10.42
N PRO A 63 -1.20 -5.96 -10.19
CA PRO A 63 -1.87 -4.90 -10.95
C PRO A 63 -1.57 -4.93 -12.45
N ASN A 64 -0.48 -5.58 -12.88
CA ASN A 64 -0.14 -5.73 -14.30
C ASN A 64 -0.94 -6.84 -15.00
N THR A 65 -1.60 -7.72 -14.24
CA THR A 65 -2.41 -8.83 -14.79
C THR A 65 -3.87 -8.80 -14.32
N GLY A 66 -4.15 -8.25 -13.14
CA GLY A 66 -5.48 -8.02 -12.56
C GLY A 66 -6.08 -6.65 -12.85
N GLY A 67 -5.27 -5.68 -13.31
CA GLY A 67 -5.75 -4.37 -13.76
C GLY A 67 -6.30 -3.49 -12.62
N ALA A 68 -7.32 -2.67 -12.93
CA ALA A 68 -7.90 -1.66 -12.04
C ALA A 68 -8.66 -2.23 -10.82
N ASP A 69 -8.82 -3.56 -10.73
CA ASP A 69 -9.59 -4.23 -9.69
C ASP A 69 -8.74 -4.59 -8.46
N CYS A 70 -7.41 -4.47 -8.53
CA CYS A 70 -6.54 -4.72 -7.38
C CYS A 70 -6.77 -3.67 -6.29
N ILE A 71 -6.81 -4.15 -5.05
CA ILE A 71 -7.05 -3.30 -3.89
C ILE A 71 -5.73 -2.67 -3.46
N GLY A 72 -5.81 -1.43 -3.02
CA GLY A 72 -4.73 -0.70 -2.39
C GLY A 72 -5.00 -0.47 -0.91
N ILE A 73 -4.02 0.13 -0.25
CA ILE A 73 -4.06 0.54 1.15
C ILE A 73 -3.65 2.01 1.25
N CYS A 74 -4.33 2.77 2.10
CA CYS A 74 -4.01 4.17 2.32
C CYS A 74 -2.78 4.34 3.22
N ILE A 75 -1.85 5.21 2.81
CA ILE A 75 -0.71 5.67 3.61
C ILE A 75 -0.65 7.20 3.65
N PRO A 76 -0.02 7.80 4.67
CA PRO A 76 0.18 9.25 4.71
C PRO A 76 1.00 9.72 3.50
N ALA A 77 0.55 10.76 2.80
CA ALA A 77 1.35 11.38 1.76
C ALA A 77 2.37 12.36 2.35
N VAL A 78 3.50 12.56 1.66
CA VAL A 78 4.52 13.53 2.08
C VAL A 78 4.44 14.83 1.28
N PRO A 79 4.95 15.96 1.82
CA PRO A 79 5.00 17.21 1.07
C PRO A 79 5.78 17.04 -0.24
N GLY A 80 5.11 17.27 -1.37
CA GLY A 80 5.67 17.07 -2.71
C GLY A 80 5.02 15.95 -3.52
N ASP A 81 4.13 15.16 -2.92
CA ASP A 81 3.34 14.12 -3.61
C ASP A 81 2.18 14.67 -4.46
N PHE A 82 1.91 15.99 -4.43
CA PHE A 82 0.79 16.67 -5.10
C PHE A 82 1.20 17.93 -5.86
#